data_AF-A0A2N7AV11-F1
#
_entry.id   AF-A0A2N7AV11-F1
#
_cell.length_a   1.000
_cell.length_b   1.000
_cell.length_c   1.000
_cell.angle_alpha   90.00
_cell.angle_beta   90.00
_cell.angle_gamma   90.00
#
_symmetry.space_group_name_H-M   'P 1'
#
loop_
_entity.id
_entity.type
_entity.pdbx_description
1 polymer ?
#
loop_
_entity_poly.entity_id
_entity_poly.type
_entity_poly.pdbx_seq_one_letter_code
_entity_poly.pdbx_strand_id
1 'polypeptide(L)'
;MFVKRCKHSGCHNLVSGNSPFCNEHAADLSAYEERIAKQRSHIKRHQQEYNATARVANGERKKRDSFYHSREWKHIRLSVLERDNYVCQYCYRFGIVRPANTVDHIVPGQVAPELIRDTSNLATICRGCHSRKTDWEHKFYHTGYKNNNQKIKKDILLKDISELPNFSK
;
A
#
# COMPACT_ATOMS: atom_id res chain seq x y z
N MET A 1 -9.83 -6.17 39.76
CA MET A 1 -8.42 -6.58 39.61
C MET A 1 -8.26 -7.23 38.24
N PHE A 2 -7.48 -6.66 37.32
CA PHE A 2 -7.30 -7.27 36.00
C PHE A 2 -6.32 -8.45 36.10
N VAL A 3 -6.81 -9.66 35.81
CA VAL A 3 -6.01 -10.87 35.68
C VAL A 3 -5.85 -11.22 34.20
N LYS A 4 -4.65 -11.62 33.81
CA LYS A 4 -4.34 -12.00 32.42
C LYS A 4 -3.48 -13.26 32.41
N ARG A 5 -3.54 -14.03 31.34
CA ARG A 5 -2.67 -15.21 31.18
C ARG A 5 -1.22 -14.78 30.98
N CYS A 6 -0.29 -15.54 31.55
CA CYS A 6 1.13 -15.46 31.26
C CYS A 6 1.38 -15.50 29.75
N LYS A 7 2.28 -14.64 29.25
CA LYS A 7 2.62 -14.56 27.81
C LYS A 7 3.67 -15.57 27.35
N HIS A 8 4.23 -16.39 28.26
CA HIS A 8 5.16 -17.44 27.88
C HIS A 8 4.45 -18.51 27.05
N SER A 9 5.09 -18.98 25.99
CA SER A 9 4.49 -19.96 25.08
C SER A 9 4.14 -21.24 25.83
N GLY A 10 2.87 -21.66 25.80
CA GLY A 10 2.43 -22.86 26.51
C GLY A 10 2.18 -22.70 28.02
N CYS A 11 2.47 -21.54 28.61
CA CYS A 11 2.13 -21.29 30.01
C CYS A 11 0.67 -20.82 30.14
N HIS A 12 -0.04 -21.40 31.10
CA HIS A 12 -1.47 -21.13 31.35
C HIS A 12 -1.71 -20.39 32.67
N ASN A 13 -0.66 -20.11 33.44
CA ASN A 13 -0.75 -19.45 34.74
C ASN A 13 -1.35 -18.04 34.61
N LEU A 14 -2.15 -17.66 35.61
CA LEU A 14 -2.74 -16.33 35.69
C LEU A 14 -1.78 -15.37 36.40
N VAL A 15 -1.69 -14.16 35.86
CA VAL A 15 -0.86 -13.08 36.38
C VAL A 15 -1.79 -11.96 36.85
N SER A 16 -1.66 -11.61 38.12
CA SER A 16 -2.33 -10.46 38.72
C SER A 16 -1.45 -9.22 38.59
N GLY A 17 -1.99 -8.15 38.00
CA GLY A 17 -1.31 -6.85 37.89
C GLY A 17 -0.63 -6.58 36.54
N ASN A 18 0.39 -5.72 36.54
CA ASN A 18 0.96 -5.17 35.31
C ASN A 18 1.97 -6.09 34.61
N SER A 19 2.56 -7.06 35.32
CA SER A 19 3.51 -8.01 34.71
C SER A 19 2.86 -8.86 33.61
N PRO A 20 3.51 -9.06 32.45
CA PRO A 20 3.06 -9.98 31.41
C PRO A 20 3.35 -11.47 31.72
N PHE A 21 4.16 -11.79 32.74
CA PHE A 21 4.59 -13.15 33.07
C PHE A 21 4.33 -13.49 34.54
N CYS A 22 4.16 -14.78 34.84
CA CYS A 22 4.11 -15.31 36.20
C CYS A 22 5.52 -15.41 36.81
N ASN A 23 5.61 -15.69 38.11
CA ASN A 23 6.88 -15.72 38.84
C ASN A 23 7.90 -16.69 38.22
N GLU A 24 7.46 -17.85 37.74
CA GLU A 24 8.30 -18.84 37.05
C GLU A 24 8.92 -18.31 35.75
N HIS A 25 8.24 -17.39 35.06
CA HIS A 25 8.65 -16.83 33.78
C HIS A 25 9.10 -15.36 33.90
N ALA A 26 9.48 -14.93 35.11
CA ALA A 26 9.95 -13.56 35.34
C ALA A 26 11.18 -13.22 34.49
N ALA A 27 12.02 -14.22 34.18
CA ALA A 27 13.20 -14.05 33.32
C ALA A 27 12.87 -13.63 31.88
N ASP A 28 11.67 -13.92 31.37
CA ASP A 28 11.26 -13.52 30.00
C ASP A 28 10.90 -12.05 29.88
N LEU A 29 10.78 -11.34 31.01
CA LEU A 29 10.32 -9.96 31.05
C LEU A 29 11.22 -9.04 30.21
N SER A 30 12.55 -9.18 30.34
CA SER A 30 13.51 -8.34 29.64
C SER A 30 13.41 -8.52 28.11
N ALA A 31 13.44 -9.76 27.63
CA ALA A 31 13.30 -10.08 26.20
C ALA A 31 11.96 -9.60 25.63
N TYR A 32 10.87 -9.71 26.40
CA TYR A 32 9.56 -9.20 26.03
C TYR A 32 9.54 -7.68 25.93
N GLU A 33 10.09 -6.97 26.91
CA GLU A 33 10.15 -5.51 26.95
C GLU A 33 10.97 -4.96 25.80
N GLU A 34 12.12 -5.57 25.49
CA GLU A 34 12.93 -5.23 24.32
C GLU A 34 12.16 -5.40 23.00
N ARG A 35 11.45 -6.52 22.84
CA ARG A 35 10.62 -6.77 21.64
C ARG A 35 9.52 -5.71 21.50
N ILE A 36 8.84 -5.38 22.59
CA ILE A 36 7.80 -4.34 22.60
C ILE A 36 8.40 -2.96 22.32
N ALA A 37 9.57 -2.64 22.86
CA ALA A 37 10.28 -1.39 22.57
C ALA A 37 10.64 -1.28 21.09
N LYS A 38 11.18 -2.36 20.48
CA LYS A 38 11.46 -2.43 19.03
C LYS A 38 10.19 -2.24 18.20
N GLN A 39 9.10 -2.93 18.56
CA GLN A 39 7.81 -2.80 17.87
C GLN A 39 7.26 -1.36 17.98
N ARG A 40 7.29 -0.76 19.17
CA ARG A 40 6.89 0.63 19.40
C ARG A 40 7.73 1.62 18.60
N SER A 41 9.04 1.42 18.55
CA SER A 41 9.96 2.24 17.74
C SER A 41 9.62 2.15 16.25
N HIS A 42 9.38 0.94 15.74
CA HIS A 42 8.97 0.74 14.36
C HIS A 42 7.64 1.45 14.04
N ILE A 43 6.63 1.31 14.91
CA ILE A 43 5.34 2.00 14.78
C ILE A 43 5.53 3.52 14.84
N LYS A 44 6.34 4.03 15.77
CA LYS A 44 6.63 5.46 15.91
C LYS A 44 7.28 6.02 14.64
N ARG A 45 8.28 5.32 14.07
CA ARG A 45 8.91 5.71 12.81
C ARG A 45 7.89 5.74 11.67
N HIS A 46 7.08 4.70 11.52
CA HIS A 46 6.03 4.65 10.50
C HIS A 46 5.03 5.81 10.67
N GLN A 47 4.64 6.14 11.90
CA GLN A 47 3.76 7.27 12.20
C GLN A 47 4.42 8.62 11.85
N GLN A 48 5.71 8.78 12.16
CA GLN A 48 6.48 9.98 11.81
C GLN A 48 6.59 10.15 10.30
N GLU A 49 6.90 9.08 9.57
CA GLU A 49 6.93 9.07 8.09
C GLU A 49 5.56 9.42 7.51
N TYR A 50 4.48 8.80 8.02
CA TYR A 50 3.12 9.12 7.61
C TYR A 50 2.79 10.60 7.84
N ASN A 51 3.03 11.11 9.05
CA ASN A 51 2.76 12.50 9.42
C ASN A 51 3.58 13.50 8.58
N ALA A 52 4.83 13.18 8.25
CA ALA A 52 5.65 13.99 7.35
C ALA A 52 5.01 14.09 5.96
N THR A 53 4.54 12.96 5.40
CA THR A 53 3.85 12.98 4.09
C THR A 53 2.47 13.65 4.15
N ALA A 54 1.74 13.52 5.26
CA ALA A 54 0.42 14.11 5.45
C ALA A 54 0.46 15.64 5.54
N ARG A 55 1.54 16.21 6.11
CA ARG A 55 1.75 17.67 6.23
C ARG A 55 2.09 18.35 4.90
N VAL A 56 2.57 17.60 3.91
CA VAL A 56 2.86 18.08 2.55
C VAL A 56 1.65 17.89 1.61
N ALA A 57 0.44 17.69 2.17
CA ALA A 57 -0.77 17.53 1.38
C ALA A 57 -1.15 18.83 0.67
N ASN A 58 -0.68 18.98 -0.56
CA ASN A 58 -1.11 20.04 -1.48
C ASN A 58 -2.59 19.82 -1.88
N GLY A 59 -3.29 20.90 -2.24
CA GLY A 59 -4.69 20.88 -2.67
C GLY A 59 -4.97 19.89 -3.80
N GLU A 60 -4.02 19.69 -4.72
CA GLU A 60 -4.12 18.68 -5.78
C GLU A 60 -4.17 17.25 -5.26
N ARG A 61 -3.36 16.92 -4.24
CA ARG A 61 -3.43 15.61 -3.57
C ARG A 61 -4.79 15.42 -2.93
N LYS A 62 -5.28 16.41 -2.19
CA LYS A 62 -6.60 16.32 -1.54
C LYS A 62 -7.73 16.10 -2.55
N LYS A 63 -7.69 16.79 -3.70
CA LYS A 63 -8.65 16.58 -4.80
C LYS A 63 -8.58 15.14 -5.33
N ARG A 64 -7.38 14.64 -5.61
CA ARG A 64 -7.19 13.25 -6.07
C ARG A 64 -7.65 12.22 -5.03
N ASP A 65 -7.30 12.41 -3.76
CA ASP A 65 -7.71 11.52 -2.68
C ASP A 65 -9.24 11.53 -2.54
N SER A 66 -9.89 12.70 -2.67
CA SER A 66 -11.35 12.78 -2.67
C SER A 66 -12.01 12.05 -3.84
N PHE A 67 -11.39 12.05 -5.03
CA PHE A 67 -11.86 11.29 -6.19
C PHE A 67 -11.91 9.79 -5.90
N TYR A 68 -10.88 9.21 -5.26
CA TYR A 68 -10.88 7.79 -4.90
C TYR A 68 -11.96 7.39 -3.88
N HIS A 69 -12.50 8.34 -3.13
CA HIS A 69 -13.62 8.11 -2.20
C HIS A 69 -15.00 8.40 -2.83
N SER A 70 -15.02 8.95 -4.06
CA SER A 70 -16.24 9.37 -4.73
C SER A 70 -17.09 8.18 -5.22
N ARG A 71 -18.40 8.43 -5.44
CA ARG A 71 -19.29 7.45 -6.10
C ARG A 71 -18.86 7.20 -7.55
N GLU A 72 -18.37 8.22 -8.24
CA GLU A 72 -17.88 8.14 -9.62
C GLU A 72 -16.80 7.07 -9.74
N TRP A 73 -15.75 7.13 -8.90
CA TRP A 73 -14.68 6.13 -8.90
C TRP A 73 -15.20 4.71 -8.62
N LYS A 74 -16.15 4.55 -7.70
CA LYS A 74 -16.73 3.22 -7.40
C LYS A 74 -17.38 2.59 -8.64
N HIS A 75 -18.09 3.37 -9.45
CA HIS A 75 -18.72 2.89 -10.68
C HIS A 75 -17.68 2.59 -11.77
N ILE A 76 -16.76 3.53 -12.03
CA ILE A 76 -15.68 3.33 -13.01
C ILE A 76 -14.87 2.08 -12.66
N ARG A 77 -14.48 1.95 -11.39
CA ARG A 77 -13.74 0.79 -10.89
C ARG A 77 -14.49 -0.52 -11.14
N LEU A 78 -15.79 -0.57 -10.84
CA LEU A 78 -16.58 -1.79 -11.07
C LEU A 78 -16.64 -2.14 -12.57
N SER A 79 -16.92 -1.15 -13.43
CA SER A 79 -16.97 -1.33 -14.88
C SER A 79 -15.64 -1.86 -15.45
N VAL A 80 -14.50 -1.35 -14.97
CA VAL A 80 -13.17 -1.83 -15.40
C VAL A 80 -12.91 -3.26 -14.92
N LEU A 81 -13.28 -3.60 -13.69
CA LEU A 81 -13.14 -4.98 -13.18
C LEU A 81 -13.97 -5.97 -14.00
N GLU A 82 -15.21 -5.60 -14.33
CA GLU A 82 -16.10 -6.41 -15.16
C GLU A 82 -15.56 -6.56 -16.59
N ARG A 83 -15.14 -5.46 -17.23
CA ARG A 83 -14.50 -5.46 -18.56
C ARG A 83 -13.30 -6.42 -18.61
N ASP A 84 -12.48 -6.38 -17.57
CA ASP A 84 -11.24 -7.16 -17.48
C ASP A 84 -11.46 -8.58 -16.92
N ASN A 85 -12.72 -8.98 -16.68
CA ASN A 85 -13.11 -10.26 -16.09
C ASN A 85 -12.39 -10.58 -14.76
N TYR A 86 -12.08 -9.56 -13.96
CA TYR A 86 -11.30 -9.69 -12.72
C TYR A 86 -9.93 -10.36 -12.93
N VAL A 87 -9.35 -10.25 -14.13
CA VAL A 87 -8.02 -10.77 -14.46
C VAL A 87 -7.01 -9.63 -14.55
N CYS A 88 -5.82 -9.85 -13.98
CA CYS A 88 -4.71 -8.93 -14.06
C CYS A 88 -4.24 -8.76 -15.52
N GLN A 89 -4.47 -7.58 -16.11
CA GLN A 89 -4.15 -7.30 -17.52
C GLN A 89 -2.63 -7.32 -17.78
N TYR A 90 -1.83 -6.93 -16.78
CA TYR A 90 -0.37 -6.99 -16.84
C TYR A 90 0.17 -8.42 -16.91
N CYS A 91 -0.50 -9.38 -16.25
CA CYS A 91 -0.16 -10.80 -16.35
C CYS A 91 -0.70 -11.38 -17.65
N TYR A 92 -1.94 -11.03 -18.00
CA TYR A 92 -2.67 -11.57 -19.14
C TYR A 92 -1.96 -11.29 -20.47
N ARG A 93 -1.34 -10.12 -20.62
CA ARG A 93 -0.46 -9.79 -21.76
C ARG A 93 0.63 -10.84 -22.02
N PHE A 94 1.11 -11.51 -20.98
CA PHE A 94 2.13 -12.56 -21.07
C PHE A 94 1.52 -13.98 -20.99
N GLY A 95 0.21 -14.13 -21.24
CA GLY A 95 -0.49 -15.41 -21.19
C GLY A 95 -0.75 -15.95 -19.77
N ILE A 96 -0.53 -15.14 -18.73
CA ILE A 96 -0.69 -15.56 -17.33
C ILE A 96 -2.04 -15.07 -16.82
N VAL A 97 -2.97 -16.00 -16.55
CA VAL A 97 -4.25 -15.68 -15.91
C VAL A 97 -4.02 -15.59 -14.40
N ARG A 98 -4.18 -14.39 -13.84
CA ARG A 98 -4.06 -14.16 -12.39
C ARG A 98 -5.26 -13.33 -11.91
N PRO A 99 -6.02 -13.80 -10.91
CA PRO A 99 -7.16 -13.06 -10.39
C PRO A 99 -6.70 -11.76 -9.73
N ALA A 100 -7.52 -10.74 -9.88
CA ALA A 100 -7.26 -9.40 -9.38
C ALA A 100 -8.58 -8.67 -9.10
N ASN A 101 -8.56 -7.84 -8.06
CA ASN A 101 -9.72 -7.06 -7.60
C ASN A 101 -9.37 -5.59 -7.42
N THR A 102 -8.22 -5.16 -7.93
CA THR A 102 -7.74 -3.79 -7.85
C THR A 102 -7.65 -3.21 -9.25
N VAL A 103 -8.04 -1.96 -9.40
CA VAL A 103 -7.91 -1.19 -10.65
C VAL A 103 -6.84 -0.14 -10.42
N ASP A 104 -5.93 -0.04 -11.37
CA ASP A 104 -4.79 0.86 -11.33
C ASP A 104 -4.71 1.69 -12.62
N HIS A 105 -4.17 2.89 -12.49
CA HIS A 105 -4.00 3.82 -13.61
C HIS A 105 -2.73 3.46 -14.38
N ILE A 106 -2.79 3.22 -15.69
CA ILE A 106 -1.62 2.90 -16.53
C ILE A 106 -0.60 4.05 -16.44
N VAL A 107 -1.06 5.28 -16.68
CA VAL A 107 -0.35 6.52 -16.37
C VAL A 107 -0.86 7.06 -15.02
N PRO A 108 0.01 7.27 -14.01
CA PRO A 108 -0.40 7.75 -12.69
C PRO A 108 -1.18 9.06 -12.75
N GLY A 109 -2.24 9.17 -11.95
CA GLY A 109 -2.98 10.45 -11.80
C GLY A 109 -2.17 11.61 -11.21
N GLN A 110 -0.95 11.36 -10.70
CA GLN A 110 0.02 12.43 -10.36
C GLN A 110 0.69 13.03 -11.60
N VAL A 111 0.87 12.22 -12.64
CA VAL A 111 1.53 12.57 -13.90
C VAL A 111 0.51 13.21 -14.84
N ALA A 112 -0.62 12.52 -15.07
CA ALA A 112 -1.70 12.92 -15.96
C ALA A 112 -3.06 12.99 -15.21
N PRO A 113 -3.31 14.06 -14.41
CA PRO A 113 -4.58 14.23 -13.69
C PRO A 113 -5.83 14.22 -14.59
N GLU A 114 -5.68 14.66 -15.84
CA GLU A 114 -6.73 14.68 -16.86
C GLU A 114 -7.19 13.27 -17.26
N LEU A 115 -6.32 12.26 -17.15
CA LEU A 115 -6.63 10.86 -17.48
C LEU A 115 -7.16 10.06 -16.28
N ILE A 116 -7.42 10.71 -15.14
CA ILE A 116 -7.82 10.00 -13.91
C ILE A 116 -9.16 9.27 -14.03
N ARG A 117 -10.04 9.74 -14.93
CA ARG A 117 -11.36 9.17 -15.22
C ARG A 117 -11.41 8.32 -16.48
N ASP A 118 -10.35 8.36 -17.28
CA ASP A 118 -10.32 7.71 -18.58
C ASP A 118 -10.20 6.18 -18.40
N THR A 119 -11.23 5.45 -18.82
CA THR A 119 -11.25 3.98 -18.71
C THR A 119 -10.17 3.30 -19.54
N SER A 120 -9.66 3.94 -20.60
CA SER A 120 -8.53 3.44 -21.38
C SER A 120 -7.22 3.53 -20.60
N ASN A 121 -7.13 4.46 -19.65
CA ASN A 121 -6.00 4.60 -18.73
C ASN A 121 -6.14 3.74 -17.47
N LEU A 122 -7.13 2.84 -17.40
CA LEU A 122 -7.40 2.00 -16.24
C LEU A 122 -7.30 0.53 -16.59
N ALA A 123 -6.66 -0.24 -15.72
CA ALA A 123 -6.53 -1.68 -15.90
C ALA A 123 -6.58 -2.43 -14.56
N THR A 124 -7.19 -3.61 -14.60
CA THR A 124 -7.21 -4.54 -13.47
C THR A 124 -5.82 -5.11 -13.23
N ILE A 125 -5.38 -5.09 -11.98
CA ILE A 125 -4.02 -5.43 -11.58
C ILE A 125 -3.99 -6.31 -10.32
N CYS A 126 -3.10 -7.31 -10.31
CA CYS A 126 -2.84 -8.09 -9.11
C CYS A 126 -1.88 -7.37 -8.16
N ARG A 127 -1.89 -7.76 -6.88
CA ARG A 127 -1.01 -7.16 -5.85
C ARG A 127 0.48 -7.18 -6.24
N GLY A 128 0.96 -8.28 -6.83
CA GLY A 128 2.36 -8.44 -7.22
C GLY A 128 2.78 -7.45 -8.32
N CYS A 129 1.98 -7.34 -9.39
CA CYS A 129 2.24 -6.38 -10.45
C CYS A 129 2.11 -4.94 -9.96
N HIS A 130 1.11 -4.66 -9.11
CA HIS A 130 0.90 -3.33 -8.55
C HIS A 130 2.11 -2.85 -7.75
N SER A 131 2.65 -3.69 -6.85
CA SER A 131 3.85 -3.34 -6.09
C SER A 131 5.03 -2.98 -6.99
N ARG A 132 5.30 -3.81 -8.02
CA ARG A 132 6.43 -3.60 -8.93
C ARG A 132 6.23 -2.39 -9.84
N LYS A 133 5.00 -2.14 -10.28
CA LYS A 133 4.63 -0.96 -11.05
C LYS A 133 4.83 0.30 -10.21
N THR A 134 4.32 0.34 -8.98
CA THR A 134 4.54 1.47 -8.06
C THR A 134 6.03 1.78 -7.88
N ASP A 135 6.87 0.77 -7.64
CA ASP A 135 8.33 0.94 -7.52
C ASP A 135 8.97 1.48 -8.80
N TRP A 136 8.51 1.03 -9.95
CA TRP A 136 8.98 1.50 -11.24
C TRP A 136 8.54 2.94 -11.52
N GLU A 137 7.30 3.30 -11.23
CA GLU A 137 6.77 4.66 -11.41
C GLU A 137 7.48 5.69 -10.53
N HIS A 138 7.78 5.32 -9.28
CA HIS A 138 8.58 6.17 -8.39
C HIS A 138 9.93 6.54 -9.02
N LYS A 139 10.54 5.61 -9.77
CA LYS A 139 11.82 5.83 -10.44
C LYS A 139 11.67 6.54 -11.78
N PHE A 140 10.69 6.14 -12.59
CA PHE A 140 10.52 6.63 -13.95
C PHE A 140 9.85 8.01 -14.01
N TYR A 141 8.76 8.18 -13.25
CA TYR A 141 7.96 9.41 -13.23
C TYR A 141 8.34 10.37 -12.09
N HIS A 142 9.24 9.96 -11.20
CA HIS A 142 9.54 10.66 -9.94
C HIS A 142 8.27 10.91 -9.10
N THR A 143 7.32 9.98 -9.16
CA THR A 143 6.08 10.03 -8.38
C THR A 143 6.33 9.68 -6.91
N GLY A 144 5.32 9.90 -6.07
CA GLY A 144 5.42 9.58 -4.65
C GLY A 144 6.08 10.68 -3.80
N TYR A 145 6.06 10.46 -2.49
CA TYR A 145 6.42 11.50 -1.52
C TYR A 145 7.90 11.51 -1.11
N LYS A 146 8.68 10.50 -1.54
CA LYS A 146 10.10 10.33 -1.20
C LYS A 146 11.03 10.71 -2.36
N ASN A 147 10.58 11.56 -3.29
CA ASN A 147 11.24 11.79 -4.57
C ASN A 147 12.42 12.79 -4.54
N ASN A 148 13.20 12.91 -3.46
CA ASN A 148 14.41 13.75 -3.36
C ASN A 148 14.30 15.16 -4.01
N ASN A 149 13.13 15.82 -3.92
CA ASN A 149 12.81 17.10 -4.60
C ASN A 149 12.88 17.09 -6.14
N GLN A 150 12.90 15.92 -6.77
CA GLN A 150 12.83 15.79 -8.22
C GLN A 150 11.42 16.18 -8.72
N LYS A 151 11.38 16.92 -9.83
CA LYS A 151 10.11 17.27 -10.48
C LYS A 151 9.51 16.02 -11.12
N ILE A 152 8.18 15.89 -11.00
CA ILE A 152 7.42 14.84 -11.67
C ILE A 152 7.70 14.92 -13.17
N LYS A 153 8.12 13.80 -13.74
CA LYS A 153 8.37 13.65 -15.17
C LYS A 153 7.02 13.50 -15.89
N LYS A 154 6.69 14.40 -16.82
CA LYS A 154 5.40 14.43 -17.54
C LYS A 154 5.53 14.49 -19.06
N ASP A 155 6.77 14.60 -19.55
CA ASP A 155 7.16 14.68 -20.97
C ASP A 155 6.92 13.38 -21.74
N ILE A 156 6.86 12.24 -21.05
CA ILE A 156 6.61 10.93 -21.64
C ILE A 156 5.40 10.33 -20.94
N LEU A 157 4.41 9.86 -21.69
CA LEU A 157 3.24 9.18 -21.16
C LEU A 157 3.14 7.80 -21.81
N LEU A 158 3.46 6.75 -21.06
CA LEU A 158 3.26 5.36 -21.50
C LEU A 158 1.81 4.99 -21.23
N LYS A 159 0.96 5.08 -22.25
CA LYS A 159 -0.50 4.97 -22.15
C LYS A 159 -1.01 3.55 -22.34
N ASP A 160 -0.18 2.67 -22.89
CA ASP A 160 -0.56 1.29 -23.14
C ASP A 160 0.26 0.33 -22.27
N ILE A 161 -0.39 -0.72 -21.75
CA ILE A 161 0.28 -1.77 -20.95
C ILE A 161 1.40 -2.44 -21.76
N SER A 162 1.31 -2.41 -23.09
CA SER A 162 2.32 -2.92 -24.00
C SER A 162 3.65 -2.17 -23.93
N GLU A 163 3.63 -0.90 -23.54
CA GLU A 163 4.80 -0.04 -23.41
C GLU A 163 5.51 -0.22 -22.06
N LEU A 164 4.82 -0.83 -21.09
CA LEU A 164 5.34 -1.00 -19.74
C LEU A 164 6.23 -2.25 -19.60
N PRO A 165 7.19 -2.22 -18.67
CA PRO A 165 8.00 -3.39 -18.32
C PRO A 165 7.15 -4.59 -17.90
N ASN A 166 7.74 -5.78 -17.99
CA ASN A 166 7.09 -6.99 -17.52
C ASN A 166 7.07 -7.05 -15.97
N PHE A 167 5.92 -6.76 -15.37
CA PHE A 167 5.71 -6.86 -13.92
C PHE A 167 5.19 -8.22 -13.44
N SER A 168 5.01 -9.20 -14.32
CA SER A 168 4.39 -10.50 -14.00
C SER A 168 5.33 -11.50 -13.31
N LYS A 169 6.65 -11.32 -13.49
CA LYS A 169 7.75 -12.19 -13.03
C LYS A 169 8.07 -12.00 -11.56
#